data_AF-A0A645JIU4-F1
#
_entry.id   AF-A0A645JIU4-F1
#
_cell.length_a   1.000
_cell.length_b   1.000
_cell.length_c   1.000
_cell.angle_alpha   90.00
_cell.angle_beta   90.00
_cell.angle_gamma   90.00
#
_symmetry.space_group_name_H-M   'P 1'
#
loop_
_entity.id
_entity.type
_entity.pdbx_description
1 polymer ?
#
loop_
_entity_poly.entity_id
_entity_poly.type
_entity_poly.pdbx_seq_one_letter_code
_entity_poly.pdbx_strand_id
1 'polypeptide(L)'
;MDHAAEISPGQRVITSGYGSIFPKGLMVGVVEEVVADSNGLTKRATVRPAVDFRRLEEVMIIRSVNADEEPVLPEGQEFSMQPEGSQK
;
A
#
# COMPACT_ATOMS: atom_id res chain seq x y z
N MET A 1 26.16 19.20 7.63
CA MET A 1 24.71 19.13 7.41
C MET A 1 24.32 17.69 7.63
N ASP A 2 23.73 17.40 8.79
CA ASP A 2 23.34 16.05 9.19
C ASP A 2 21.98 15.74 8.54
N HIS A 3 22.01 15.07 7.38
CA HIS A 3 20.81 14.71 6.61
C HIS A 3 20.43 13.24 6.80
N ALA A 4 20.93 12.58 7.86
CA ALA A 4 20.52 11.22 8.16
C ALA A 4 19.16 11.24 8.87
N ALA A 5 18.10 10.84 8.16
CA ALA A 5 16.80 10.61 8.80
C ALA A 5 16.96 9.60 9.94
N GLU A 6 16.55 9.99 11.14
CA GLU A 6 16.48 9.11 12.31
C GLU A 6 15.25 8.20 12.17
N ILE A 7 15.51 6.91 11.91
CA ILE A 7 14.48 5.89 11.78
C ILE A 7 14.72 4.87 12.87
N SER A 8 13.66 4.47 13.57
CA SER A 8 13.72 3.51 14.68
C SER A 8 12.57 2.51 14.62
N PRO A 9 12.75 1.28 15.13
CA PRO A 9 11.66 0.33 15.31
C PRO A 9 10.49 0.94 16.10
N GLY A 10 9.26 0.57 15.74
CA GLY A 10 8.04 1.09 16.32
C GLY A 10 7.47 2.33 15.62
N GLN A 11 8.21 2.96 14.70
CA GLN A 11 7.70 4.08 13.91
C GLN A 11 6.67 3.62 12.86
N ARG A 12 5.65 4.45 12.62
CA ARG A 12 4.61 4.19 11.61
C ARG A 12 5.11 4.55 10.21
N VAL A 13 4.71 3.75 9.23
CA VAL A 13 4.99 3.96 7.81
C VAL A 13 3.67 4.27 7.09
N ILE A 14 3.66 5.39 6.37
CA ILE A 14 2.52 5.85 5.58
C ILE A 14 2.94 6.14 4.14
N THR A 15 2.01 6.04 3.19
CA THR A 15 2.26 6.43 1.79
C THR A 15 2.56 7.92 1.69
N SER A 16 3.58 8.29 0.90
CA SER A 16 4.03 9.67 0.76
C SER A 16 3.19 10.50 -0.22
N GLY A 17 2.49 9.85 -1.15
CA GLY A 17 1.88 10.52 -2.31
C GLY A 17 2.85 10.79 -3.46
N TYR A 18 4.13 10.43 -3.33
CA TYR A 18 5.12 10.67 -4.37
C TYR A 18 4.98 9.66 -5.52
N GLY A 19 5.00 10.15 -6.76
CA GLY A 19 4.92 9.31 -7.97
C GLY A 19 3.51 8.99 -8.45
N SER A 20 2.47 9.62 -7.90
CA SER A 20 1.06 9.54 -8.36
C SER A 20 0.46 8.13 -8.47
N ILE A 21 1.00 7.15 -7.74
CA ILE A 21 0.48 5.76 -7.71
C ILE A 21 -0.40 5.52 -6.48
N PHE A 22 -0.04 6.11 -5.33
CA PHE A 22 -0.78 5.99 -4.08
C PHE A 22 -1.13 7.37 -3.54
N PRO A 23 -2.32 7.57 -2.96
CA PRO A 23 -2.64 8.81 -2.28
C PRO A 23 -1.78 8.93 -1.02
N LYS A 24 -1.52 10.16 -0.56
CA LYS A 24 -0.75 10.41 0.65
C LYS A 24 -1.53 9.99 1.90
N GLY A 25 -0.84 9.37 2.86
CA GLY A 25 -1.34 9.16 4.21
C GLY A 25 -2.00 7.80 4.49
N LEU A 26 -1.97 6.85 3.55
CA LEU A 26 -2.44 5.49 3.82
C LEU A 26 -1.47 4.75 4.73
N MET A 27 -2.00 4.10 5.75
CA MET A 27 -1.20 3.29 6.68
C MET A 27 -0.67 2.04 5.99
N VAL A 28 0.64 1.84 6.03
CA VAL A 28 1.30 0.63 5.52
C VAL A 28 1.59 -0.33 6.67
N GLY A 29 2.22 0.17 7.74
CA GLY A 29 2.77 -0.70 8.77
C GLY A 29 3.64 -0.01 9.81
N VAL A 30 4.40 -0.80 10.55
CA VAL A 30 5.31 -0.36 11.60
C VAL A 30 6.71 -0.89 11.33
N VAL A 31 7.72 -0.05 11.49
CA VAL A 31 9.13 -0.45 11.37
C VAL A 31 9.46 -1.54 12.41
N GLU A 32 9.95 -2.68 11.97
CA GLU A 32 10.47 -3.74 12.84
C GLU A 32 11.99 -3.67 12.99
N GLU A 33 12.69 -3.37 11.90
CA GLU A 33 14.14 -3.37 11.85
C GLU A 33 14.63 -2.30 10.87
N VAL A 34 15.79 -1.70 11.16
CA VAL A 34 16.49 -0.78 10.27
C VAL A 34 17.93 -1.23 10.13
N VAL A 35 18.38 -1.40 8.90
CA VAL A 35 19.74 -1.79 8.55
C VAL A 35 20.33 -0.75 7.61
N ALA A 36 21.54 -0.25 7.90
CA ALA A 36 22.28 0.57 6.95
C ALA A 36 22.89 -0.31 5.86
N ASP A 37 22.86 0.15 4.61
CA ASP A 37 23.55 -0.55 3.53
C ASP A 37 25.07 -0.44 3.71
N SER A 38 25.82 -1.31 3.04
CA SER A 38 27.28 -1.47 3.26
C SER A 38 28.10 -0.20 3.03
N ASN A 39 27.61 0.73 2.21
CA ASN A 39 28.23 2.03 1.93
C ASN A 39 27.74 3.16 2.85
N GLY A 40 26.77 2.90 3.73
CA GLY A 40 26.19 3.86 4.66
C GLY A 40 25.36 4.99 4.01
N LEU A 41 25.15 4.96 2.68
CA LEU A 41 24.43 6.02 1.96
C LEU A 41 22.91 5.89 2.10
N THR A 42 22.43 4.66 2.27
CA THR A 42 21.01 4.32 2.36
C THR A 42 20.75 3.46 3.59
N LYS A 43 19.49 3.53 4.06
CA LYS A 43 18.96 2.67 5.12
C LYS A 43 17.81 1.88 4.54
N ARG A 44 17.73 0.61 4.89
CA ARG A 44 16.62 -0.29 4.56
C ARG A 44 15.85 -0.61 5.83
N ALA A 45 14.54 -0.44 5.78
CA ALA A 45 13.64 -0.76 6.88
C ALA A 45 12.77 -1.97 6.54
N THR A 46 12.72 -2.95 7.45
CA THR A 46 11.73 -4.04 7.41
C THR A 46 10.47 -3.56 8.11
N VAL A 47 9.31 -3.71 7.47
CA VAL A 47 8.04 -3.17 7.95
C VAL A 47 7.03 -4.28 8.17
N ARG A 48 6.48 -4.38 9.38
CA ARG A 48 5.33 -5.24 9.67
C ARG A 48 4.06 -4.59 9.13
N PRO A 49 3.27 -5.28 8.29
CA PRO A 49 2.01 -4.75 7.83
C PRO A 49 1.05 -4.40 8.97
N ALA A 50 0.30 -3.31 8.82
CA ALA A 50 -0.73 -2.92 9.79
C ALA A 50 -1.97 -3.83 9.74
N VAL A 51 -2.16 -4.57 8.64
CA VAL A 51 -3.35 -5.40 8.36
C VAL A 51 -2.96 -6.87 8.32
N ASP A 52 -3.81 -7.73 8.89
CA ASP A 52 -3.71 -9.18 8.69
C ASP A 52 -4.39 -9.56 7.37
N PHE A 53 -3.59 -9.73 6.32
CA PHE A 53 -4.08 -10.08 4.98
C PHE A 53 -4.79 -11.44 4.90
N ARG A 54 -4.75 -12.27 5.93
CA ARG A 54 -5.46 -13.56 5.98
C ARG A 54 -6.93 -13.41 6.38
N ARG A 55 -7.34 -12.23 6.85
CA ARG A 55 -8.67 -11.95 7.41
C ARG A 55 -9.27 -10.68 6.81
N LEU A 56 -9.24 -10.58 5.48
CA LEU A 56 -9.89 -9.49 4.76
C LEU A 56 -11.38 -9.77 4.62
N GLU A 57 -12.21 -8.79 4.98
CA GLU A 57 -13.66 -8.83 4.78
C GLU A 57 -14.09 -7.81 3.72
N GLU A 58 -13.60 -6.58 3.84
CA GLU A 58 -13.88 -5.48 2.92
C GLU A 58 -12.58 -4.83 2.43
N VAL A 59 -12.57 -4.42 1.17
CA VAL A 59 -11.44 -3.72 0.55
C VAL A 59 -11.93 -2.50 -0.23
N MET A 60 -11.14 -1.42 -0.18
CA MET A 60 -11.39 -0.21 -0.94
C MET A 60 -10.41 -0.11 -2.11
N ILE A 61 -10.94 -0.01 -3.33
CA ILE A 61 -10.14 0.22 -4.54
C ILE A 61 -10.09 1.71 -4.84
N ILE A 62 -8.89 2.29 -4.78
CA ILE A 62 -8.63 3.68 -5.16
C ILE A 62 -8.16 3.68 -6.62
N ARG A 63 -8.99 4.19 -7.53
CA ARG A 63 -8.76 4.13 -8.98
C ARG A 63 -7.90 5.27 -9.52
N SER A 64 -8.03 6.45 -8.95
CA SER A 64 -7.20 7.60 -9.27
C SER A 64 -6.86 8.35 -7.99
N VAL A 65 -5.66 8.91 -7.98
CA VAL A 65 -5.15 9.78 -6.90
C VAL A 65 -5.24 11.25 -7.28
N ASN A 66 -5.60 11.54 -8.54
CA ASN A 66 -5.85 12.87 -9.07
C ASN A 66 -7.36 13.13 -8.97
N ALA A 67 -7.74 14.17 -8.24
CA ALA A 67 -9.15 14.54 -8.08
C ALA A 67 -9.77 15.10 -9.38
N ASP A 68 -8.94 15.42 -10.38
CA ASP A 68 -9.34 16.07 -11.63
C ASP A 68 -9.65 15.10 -12.78
N GLU A 69 -9.36 13.80 -12.61
CA GLU A 69 -9.86 12.78 -13.53
C GLU A 69 -11.27 12.36 -13.09
N GLU A 70 -12.26 12.55 -13.97
CA GLU A 70 -13.59 11.96 -13.74
C GLU A 70 -13.42 10.45 -13.48
N PRO A 71 -14.11 9.89 -12.47
CA PRO A 71 -14.03 8.47 -12.20
C PRO A 71 -14.40 7.70 -13.47
N VAL A 72 -13.42 7.02 -14.07
CA VAL A 72 -13.70 6.09 -15.16
C VAL A 72 -14.40 4.89 -14.53
N LEU A 73 -15.73 5.01 -14.41
CA LEU A 73 -16.59 3.89 -14.07
C LEU A 73 -16.41 2.86 -15.19
N PRO A 74 -16.21 1.57 -14.86
CA PRO A 74 -16.06 0.57 -15.90
C PRO A 74 -17.44 0.43 -16.54
N GLU A 75 -17.60 0.96 -17.74
CA GLU A 75 -18.81 0.76 -18.51
C GLU A 75 -18.91 -0.73 -18.89
N GLY A 76 -19.96 -1.40 -18.41
CA GLY A 76 -20.37 -2.70 -18.93
C GLY A 76 -19.60 -3.95 -18.47
N GLN A 77 -18.79 -3.92 -17.41
CA GLN A 77 -18.35 -5.18 -16.78
C GLN A 77 -19.44 -5.73 -15.87
N GLU A 78 -20.38 -6.46 -16.46
CA GLU A 78 -21.14 -7.45 -15.71
C GLU A 78 -20.15 -8.46 -15.13
N PHE A 79 -19.99 -8.47 -13.81
CA PHE A 79 -19.42 -9.61 -13.10
C PHE A 79 -20.36 -10.79 -13.33
N SER A 80 -20.12 -11.53 -14.42
CA SER A 80 -20.76 -12.81 -14.63
C SER A 80 -20.28 -13.74 -13.52
N MET A 81 -21.07 -13.82 -12.45
CA MET A 81 -21.04 -14.97 -11.55
C MET A 81 -21.45 -16.16 -12.40
N GLN A 82 -20.47 -16.87 -12.95
CA GLN A 82 -20.70 -18.18 -13.53
C GLN A 82 -21.17 -19.07 -12.37
N PRO A 83 -22.40 -19.61 -12.40
CA PRO A 83 -22.80 -20.58 -11.39
C PRO A 83 -21.84 -21.76 -11.52
N GLU A 84 -21.22 -22.14 -10.40
CA GLU A 84 -20.36 -23.33 -10.36
C GLU A 84 -21.13 -24.52 -10.93
N GLY A 85 -20.42 -25.28 -11.77
CA GLY A 85 -20.98 -26.36 -12.55
C GLY A 85 -21.83 -27.30 -11.71
N SER A 86 -23.10 -27.42 -12.09
CA SER A 86 -23.91 -28.56 -11.71
C SER A 86 -23.33 -29.78 -12.43
N GLN A 87 -22.42 -30.49 -11.76
CA GLN A 87 -22.06 -31.84 -12.15
C GLN A 87 -23.32 -32.70 -12.04
N LYS A 88 -23.60 -33.39 -13.14
CA LYS A 88 -24.62 -34.43 -13.29
C LYS A 88 -24.50 -35.54 -12.24
#